data_AF-A0A962DSW9-F1
#
_entry.id   AF-A0A962DSW9-F1
#
_cell.length_a   1.000
_cell.length_b   1.000
_cell.length_c   1.000
_cell.angle_alpha   90.00
_cell.angle_beta   90.00
_cell.angle_gamma   90.00
#
_symmetry.space_group_name_H-M   'P 1'
#
loop_
_entity.id
_entity.type
_entity.pdbx_description
1 polymer ?
#
loop_
_entity_poly.entity_id
_entity_poly.type
_entity_poly.pdbx_seq_one_letter_code
_entity_poly.pdbx_strand_id
1 'polypeptide(L)' 'MSEYGHGVHDEALSGKRPDVNKIRVAIVEDEPATRAALVQRLSATLKFELLFEADSLRSARASLRALTPDVLIVDL' A
#
# COMPACT_ATOMS: atom_id res chain seq x y z
N MET A 1 -14.39 -37.05 -41.07
CA MET A 1 -12.94 -36.95 -41.30
C MET A 1 -12.62 -35.49 -41.62
N SER A 2 -11.71 -34.90 -40.84
CA SER A 2 -10.94 -33.65 -41.05
C SER A 2 -11.72 -32.34 -41.22
N GLU A 3 -11.80 -31.43 -40.24
CA GLU A 3 -10.79 -30.59 -39.52
C GLU A 3 -10.42 -29.26 -40.21
N TYR A 4 -10.24 -28.24 -39.35
CA TYR A 4 -9.70 -26.87 -39.52
C TYR A 4 -10.64 -25.80 -40.11
N GLY A 5 -10.90 -24.66 -39.48
CA GLY A 5 -10.42 -24.08 -38.23
C GLY A 5 -10.84 -22.61 -38.11
N HIS A 6 -10.52 -22.02 -36.95
CA HIS A 6 -10.40 -20.58 -36.71
C HIS A 6 -11.67 -19.73 -36.55
N GLY A 7 -12.07 -19.60 -35.28
CA GLY A 7 -12.96 -18.55 -34.77
C GLY A 7 -12.76 -18.39 -33.27
N VAL A 8 -11.50 -18.32 -32.83
CA VAL A 8 -11.16 -17.85 -31.49
C VAL A 8 -11.50 -16.37 -31.41
N HIS A 9 -12.73 -16.06 -31.01
CA HIS A 9 -13.03 -14.77 -30.43
C HIS A 9 -12.53 -14.80 -28.98
N ASP A 10 -11.21 -14.58 -28.89
CA ASP A 10 -10.52 -14.06 -27.73
C ASP A 10 -11.06 -12.65 -27.46
N GLU A 11 -12.28 -12.55 -26.93
CA GLU A 11 -12.70 -11.34 -26.23
C GLU A 11 -12.36 -11.55 -24.77
N ALA A 12 -11.07 -11.33 -24.51
CA ALA A 12 -10.50 -10.83 -23.29
C ALA A 12 -11.59 -10.50 -22.25
N LEU A 13 -11.86 -11.47 -21.38
CA LEU A 13 -12.38 -11.20 -20.06
C LEU A 13 -11.40 -10.21 -19.46
N SER A 14 -11.76 -8.93 -19.56
CA SER A 14 -11.21 -7.82 -18.82
C SER A 14 -11.45 -8.11 -17.36
N GLY A 15 -10.67 -9.05 -16.84
CA GLY A 15 -10.34 -9.14 -15.44
C GLY A 15 -9.51 -7.92 -15.15
N LYS A 16 -10.16 -6.75 -15.06
CA LYS A 16 -9.74 -5.73 -14.12
C LYS A 16 -9.56 -6.48 -12.82
N ARG A 17 -8.33 -6.90 -12.55
CA ARG A 17 -7.93 -7.33 -11.22
C ARG A 17 -8.47 -6.23 -10.31
N PRO A 18 -9.23 -6.58 -9.25
CA PRO A 18 -9.77 -5.55 -8.38
C PRO A 18 -8.62 -4.62 -8.03
N ASP A 19 -8.83 -3.31 -8.20
CA ASP A 19 -7.97 -2.30 -7.60
C ASP A 19 -7.89 -2.67 -6.12
N VAL A 20 -6.83 -3.39 -5.73
CA VAL A 20 -6.55 -3.65 -4.34
C VAL A 20 -5.99 -2.34 -3.83
N ASN A 21 -6.92 -1.42 -3.55
CA ASN A 21 -6.62 -0.11 -3.03
C ASN A 21 -5.82 -0.35 -1.75
N LYS A 22 -4.52 -0.04 -1.79
CA LYS A 22 -3.64 -0.27 -0.65
C LYS A 22 -4.08 0.67 0.46
N ILE A 23 -4.08 0.17 1.69
CA ILE A 23 -4.32 0.99 2.87
C ILE A 23 -3.07 1.86 3.06
N ARG A 24 -3.26 3.18 3.03
CA ARG A 24 -2.18 4.17 3.10
C ARG A 24 -1.86 4.46 4.56
N VAL A 25 -0.66 4.11 4.99
CA VAL A 25 -0.23 4.16 6.39
C VAL A 25 0.85 5.22 6.59
N ALA A 26 0.78 5.94 7.70
CA ALA A 26 1.86 6.79 8.21
C ALA A 26 2.26 6.33 9.62
N ILE A 27 3.54 6.48 9.96
CA ILE A 27 4.10 6.05 11.25
C ILE A 27 4.77 7.24 11.94
N VAL A 28 4.48 7.42 13.23
CA VAL A 28 5.15 8.34 14.14
C VAL A 28 5.64 7.55 15.34
N GLU A 29 6.95 7.39 15.43
CA GLU A 29 7.64 6.53 16.39
C GLU A 29 9.02 7.13 16.61
N ASP A 30 9.41 7.48 17.83
CA ASP A 30 10.68 8.16 18.10
C ASP A 30 11.85 7.17 18.10
N GLU A 31 11.65 5.96 18.62
CA GLU A 31 12.68 4.92 18.70
C GLU A 31 12.99 4.31 17.31
N PRO A 32 14.20 4.53 16.74
CA PRO A 32 14.50 4.10 15.38
C PRO A 32 14.39 2.59 15.14
N ALA A 33 14.71 1.77 16.14
CA ALA A 33 14.62 0.32 16.04
C ALA A 33 13.17 -0.16 15.91
N THR A 34 12.27 0.41 16.71
CA THR A 34 10.83 0.10 16.67
C THR A 34 10.23 0.55 15.35
N ARG A 35 10.58 1.76 14.89
CA ARG A 35 10.12 2.30 13.61
C ARG A 35 10.52 1.41 12.43
N ALA A 36 11.79 1.01 12.38
CA ALA A 36 12.29 0.10 11.35
C ALA A 36 11.57 -1.26 11.36
N ALA A 37 11.30 -1.81 12.55
CA ALA A 37 10.58 -3.09 12.68
C ALA A 37 9.13 -2.98 12.18
N LEU A 38 8.43 -1.88 12.46
CA LEU A 38 7.08 -1.61 11.96
C LEU A 38 7.06 -1.51 10.43
N VAL A 39 7.99 -0.75 9.86
CA VAL A 39 8.13 -0.57 8.41
C VAL A 39 8.36 -1.91 7.71
N GLN A 40 9.27 -2.73 8.23
CA GLN A 40 9.54 -4.07 7.68
C GLN A 40 8.30 -4.96 7.70
N ARG A 41 7.56 -4.99 8.83
CA ARG A 41 6.34 -5.79 8.98
C ARG A 41 5.23 -5.33 8.02
N LEU A 42 5.04 -4.02 7.88
CA LEU A 42 4.02 -3.47 6.98
C LEU A 42 4.39 -3.70 5.51
N SER A 43 5.67 -3.51 5.15
CA SER A 43 6.16 -3.71 3.78
C SER A 43 6.09 -5.16 3.32
N ALA A 44 6.14 -6.13 4.24
CA ALA A 44 5.95 -7.54 3.94
C ALA A 44 4.49 -7.88 3.53
N THR A 45 3.54 -6.96 3.72
CA THR A 45 2.13 -7.19 3.44
C THR A 45 1.67 -6.39 2.22
N LEU A 46 1.21 -7.08 1.17
CA LEU A 46 0.79 -6.46 -0.11
C LEU A 46 -0.37 -5.46 -0.01
N LYS A 47 -1.06 -5.41 1.13
CA LYS A 47 -2.23 -4.55 1.37
C LYS A 47 -1.89 -3.15 1.85
N PHE A 48 -0.64 -2.87 2.23
CA PHE A 48 -0.25 -1.57 2.79
C PHE A 48 0.66 -0.80 1.84
N GLU A 49 0.53 0.52 1.90
CA GLU A 49 1.45 1.49 1.31
C GLU A 49 1.92 2.43 2.41
N LEU A 50 3.23 2.48 2.65
CA LEU A 50 3.81 3.44 3.60
C LEU A 50 3.97 4.79 2.91
N LEU A 51 3.31 5.83 3.43
CA LEU A 51 3.41 7.19 2.89
C LEU A 51 4.62 7.95 3.43
N PHE A 52 4.82 7.90 4.74
CA PHE A 52 5.96 8.53 5.40
C PHE A 52 6.15 7.97 6.82
N GLU A 53 7.33 8.25 7.34
CA GLU A 53 7.76 8.00 8.71
C GLU A 53 8.16 9.32 9.36
N ALA A 54 7.95 9.44 10.66
CA ALA A 54 8.40 10.58 11.45
C ALA A 54 8.83 10.12 12.85
N ASP A 55 9.72 10.89 13.47
CA ASP A 55 10.16 10.70 14.86
C ASP A 55 9.26 11.38 15.89
N SER A 56 8.36 12.26 15.44
CA SER A 56 7.52 13.06 16.33
C SER A 56 6.31 13.60 15.57
N LEU A 57 5.24 13.91 16.30
CA LEU A 57 4.07 14.58 15.72
C LEU A 57 4.42 15.97 15.15
N ARG A 58 5.45 16.61 15.71
CA ARG A 58 5.95 17.91 15.22
C ARG A 58 6.50 17.80 13.81
N SER A 59 7.36 16.82 13.55
CA SER A 59 7.94 16.59 12.21
C SER A 59 6.89 16.01 11.24
N ALA A 60 5.94 15.21 11.72
CA ALA A 60 4.86 14.63 10.92
C ALA A 60 3.82 15.63 10.39
N ARG A 61 3.66 16.79 11.06
CA ARG A 61 2.52 17.70 10.84
C ARG A 61 2.35 18.17 9.39
N ALA A 62 3.44 18.46 8.70
CA ALA A 62 3.39 18.90 7.30
C ALA A 62 2.92 17.77 6.38
N SER A 63 3.49 16.58 6.56
CA SER A 63 3.16 15.39 5.77
C SER A 63 1.72 14.92 5.99
N LEU A 64 1.21 14.95 7.23
CA LEU A 64 -0.19 14.62 7.54
C LEU A 64 -1.18 15.47 6.76
N ARG A 65 -0.90 16.77 6.61
CA ARG A 65 -1.74 17.70 5.85
C ARG A 65 -1.67 17.48 4.34
N ALA A 66 -0.50 17.10 3.84
CA ALA A 66 -0.26 16.96 2.41
C ALA A 66 -0.72 15.60 1.85
N LEU A 67 -0.58 14.52 2.63
CA LEU A 67 -0.66 13.15 2.11
C LEU A 67 -1.90 12.37 2.58
N THR A 68 -2.61 12.84 3.62
CA THR A 68 -3.88 12.27 4.12
C THR A 68 -3.88 10.73 4.22
N PRO A 69 -3.15 10.14 5.19
CA PRO A 69 -3.15 8.68 5.41
C PRO A 69 -4.53 8.16 5.82
N ASP A 70 -4.83 6.90 5.47
CA ASP A 70 -6.01 6.18 5.96
C ASP A 70 -5.83 5.74 7.42
N VAL A 71 -4.59 5.39 7.77
CA VAL A 71 -4.20 4.94 9.12
C VAL A 71 -2.94 5.69 9.55
N LEU A 72 -2.97 6.20 10.78
CA LEU A 72 -1.82 6.79 11.45
C LEU A 72 -1.47 5.94 12.68
N ILE A 73 -0.26 5.37 12.71
CA ILE A 73 0.30 4.68 13.87
C ILE A 73 1.15 5.70 14.64
N VAL A 74 0.89 5.87 15.93
CA VAL A 74 1.55 6.86 16.78
C VAL A 74 1.95 6.22 18.09
N ASP A 75 3.21 6.37 18.48
CA ASP A 75 3.65 6.14 19.86
C ASP A 75 3.37 7.37 20.74
N LEU A 76 2.87 7.13 21.96
CA LEU A 76 2.25 8.15 22.83
C LEU A 76 3.09 8.55 24.04
#